data_AF-A0A930UAL1-F1
#
_entry.id   AF-A0A930UAL1-F1
#
_cell.length_a   1.000
_cell.length_b   1.000
_cell.length_c   1.000
_cell.angle_alpha   90.00
_cell.angle_beta   90.00
_cell.angle_gamma   90.00
#
_symmetry.space_group_name_H-M   'P 1'
#
loop_
_entity.id
_entity.type
_entity.pdbx_description
1 polymer ?
#
loop_
_entity_poly.entity_id
_entity_poly.type
_entity_poly.pdbx_seq_one_letter_code
_entity_poly.pdbx_strand_id
1 'polypeptide(L)'
;MFTIEEILEKGITLAPYNFELFHAFNPNLTVEVYNFLRGNGTEWKIICGFGVRLKYSMHSLESNRDLTLANLKVYRNRFIPDYYLNPENWNYGN
;
A
#
# COMPACT_ATOMS: atom_id res chain seq x y z
N MET A 1 -10.26 11.57 -15.49
CA MET A 1 -10.11 10.94 -14.17
C MET A 1 -11.27 9.96 -14.03
N PHE A 2 -10.99 8.67 -13.90
CA PHE A 2 -12.03 7.65 -13.74
C PHE A 2 -12.57 7.69 -12.31
N THR A 3 -13.85 7.39 -12.14
CA THR A 3 -14.48 7.15 -10.84
C THR A 3 -13.94 5.86 -10.20
N ILE A 4 -14.14 5.72 -8.90
CA ILE A 4 -13.78 4.49 -8.16
C ILE A 4 -14.47 3.26 -8.77
N GLU A 5 -15.74 3.41 -9.16
CA GLU A 5 -16.55 2.35 -9.75
C GLU A 5 -15.95 1.88 -11.09
N GLU A 6 -15.60 2.82 -11.98
CA GLU A 6 -14.99 2.50 -13.27
C GLU A 6 -13.61 1.82 -13.15
N ILE A 7 -12.82 2.18 -12.13
CA ILE A 7 -11.50 1.57 -11.88
C ILE A 7 -11.66 0.11 -11.43
N LEU A 8 -12.63 -0.15 -10.55
CA LEU A 8 -12.98 -1.48 -10.09
C LEU A 8 -13.57 -2.34 -11.22
N GLU A 9 -14.45 -1.79 -12.05
CA GLU A 9 -15.04 -2.49 -13.21
C GLU A 9 -13.97 -2.88 -14.24
N LYS A 10 -12.94 -2.04 -14.41
CA LYS A 10 -11.80 -2.35 -15.29
C LYS A 10 -10.81 -3.33 -14.68
N GLY A 11 -11.01 -3.74 -13.43
CA GLY A 11 -10.13 -4.66 -12.71
C GLY A 11 -8.76 -4.08 -12.36
N ILE A 12 -8.59 -2.75 -12.44
CA ILE A 12 -7.33 -2.09 -12.12
C ILE A 12 -7.29 -1.86 -10.61
N THR A 13 -6.75 -2.83 -9.88
CA THR A 13 -6.70 -2.79 -8.41
C THR A 13 -5.29 -2.73 -7.83
N LEU A 14 -4.28 -2.83 -8.71
CA LEU A 14 -2.87 -2.89 -8.36
C LEU A 14 -2.08 -1.86 -9.16
N ALA A 15 -1.08 -1.26 -8.53
CA ALA A 15 -0.10 -0.42 -9.20
C ALA A 15 0.77 -1.27 -10.13
N PRO A 16 1.47 -0.68 -11.11
CA PRO A 16 2.59 -1.32 -11.78
C PRO A 16 3.63 -1.86 -10.78
N TYR A 17 4.34 -2.93 -11.15
CA TYR A 17 5.36 -3.51 -10.27
C TYR A 17 6.48 -2.49 -10.08
N ASN A 18 6.72 -2.07 -8.84
CA ASN A 18 7.73 -1.07 -8.52
C ASN A 18 8.18 -1.18 -7.06
N PHE A 19 9.01 -2.18 -6.76
CA PHE A 19 9.51 -2.41 -5.41
C PHE A 19 10.18 -1.16 -4.81
N GLU A 20 11.04 -0.48 -5.57
CA GLU A 20 11.81 0.68 -5.10
C GLU A 20 10.93 1.83 -4.60
N LEU A 21 9.82 2.11 -5.29
CA LEU A 21 8.86 3.13 -4.86
C LEU A 21 8.25 2.77 -3.49
N PHE A 22 7.80 1.53 -3.32
CA PHE A 22 7.22 1.09 -2.06
C PHE A 22 8.24 1.00 -0.93
N HIS A 23 9.48 0.62 -1.26
CA HIS A 23 10.59 0.60 -0.30
C HIS A 23 10.97 2.03 0.15
N ALA A 24 10.90 3.02 -0.75
CA ALA A 24 11.11 4.43 -0.37
C ALA A 24 10.07 4.93 0.64
N PHE A 25 8.81 4.47 0.54
CA PHE A 25 7.78 4.79 1.53
C PHE A 25 7.94 4.03 2.86
N ASN A 26 8.37 2.77 2.80
CA ASN A 26 8.57 1.94 3.98
C ASN A 26 9.92 1.19 3.88
N PRO A 27 11.02 1.77 4.40
CA PRO A 27 12.37 1.23 4.24
C PRO A 27 12.59 -0.16 4.86
N ASN A 28 11.68 -0.63 5.73
CA ASN A 28 11.73 -1.99 6.27
C ASN A 28 11.08 -3.03 5.35
N LEU A 29 10.54 -2.61 4.20
CA LEU A 29 9.93 -3.50 3.22
C LEU A 29 10.98 -4.40 2.56
N THR A 30 10.76 -5.70 2.61
CA THR A 30 11.54 -6.70 1.88
C THR A 30 10.83 -7.12 0.59
N VAL A 31 11.60 -7.59 -0.40
CA VAL A 31 11.08 -8.08 -1.68
C VAL A 31 10.06 -9.22 -1.48
N GLU A 32 10.30 -10.10 -0.52
CA GLU A 32 9.39 -11.22 -0.24
C GLU A 32 8.03 -10.73 0.27
N VAL A 33 8.02 -9.79 1.22
CA VAL A 33 6.77 -9.21 1.73
C VAL A 33 6.05 -8.42 0.64
N TYR A 34 6.79 -7.69 -0.21
CA TYR A 34 6.22 -6.98 -1.36
C TYR A 34 5.49 -7.94 -2.31
N ASN A 35 6.15 -9.03 -2.72
CA ASN A 35 5.58 -10.02 -3.61
C ASN A 35 4.35 -10.70 -2.99
N PHE A 36 4.38 -11.00 -1.70
CA PHE A 36 3.22 -11.54 -0.99
C PHE A 36 2.02 -10.59 -1.00
N LEU A 37 2.24 -9.31 -0.66
CA LEU A 37 1.19 -8.29 -0.61
C LEU A 37 0.65 -7.97 -2.00
N ARG A 38 1.50 -7.99 -3.02
CA ARG A 38 1.08 -7.82 -4.41
C ARG A 38 0.25 -9.01 -4.89
N GLY A 39 0.70 -10.24 -4.60
CA GLY A 39 0.00 -11.47 -4.97
C GLY A 39 -1.39 -11.63 -4.35
N ASN A 40 -1.67 -10.92 -3.25
CA ASN A 40 -2.99 -10.94 -2.61
C ASN A 40 -3.79 -9.62 -2.77
N GLY A 41 -3.32 -8.68 -3.61
CA GLY A 41 -4.04 -7.44 -3.86
C GLY A 41 -4.00 -6.42 -2.72
N THR A 42 -3.04 -6.51 -1.79
CA THR A 42 -2.96 -5.64 -0.60
C THR A 42 -1.65 -4.87 -0.44
N GLU A 43 -0.96 -4.55 -1.54
CA GLU A 43 0.26 -3.72 -1.54
C GLU A 43 0.06 -2.32 -0.90
N TRP A 44 -1.16 -1.78 -0.91
CA TRP A 44 -1.52 -0.56 -0.17
C TRP A 44 -1.27 -0.66 1.34
N LYS A 45 -1.15 -1.86 1.93
CA LYS A 45 -0.81 -2.02 3.35
C LYS A 45 0.58 -1.49 3.69
N ILE A 46 1.49 -1.47 2.72
CA ILE A 46 2.87 -1.00 2.87
C ILE A 46 2.90 0.48 3.25
N ILE A 47 2.17 1.30 2.50
CA ILE A 47 2.08 2.75 2.69
C ILE A 47 1.22 3.14 3.90
N CYS A 48 0.30 2.28 4.32
CA CYS A 48 -0.46 2.49 5.54
C CYS A 48 0.30 2.05 6.80
N GLY A 49 1.51 1.50 6.66
CA GLY A 49 2.32 1.07 7.80
C GLY A 49 1.73 -0.13 8.56
N PHE A 50 0.94 -0.99 7.91
CA PHE A 50 0.44 -2.19 8.58
C PHE A 50 1.56 -3.21 8.77
N GLY A 51 1.58 -3.82 9.96
CA GLY A 51 2.43 -4.97 10.23
C GLY A 51 1.99 -6.19 9.40
N VAL A 52 2.93 -6.87 8.77
CA VAL A 52 2.69 -8.07 7.96
C VAL A 52 3.67 -9.15 8.36
N ARG A 53 3.15 -10.29 8.81
CA ARG A 53 3.95 -11.47 9.15
C ARG A 53 3.56 -12.63 8.26
N LEU A 54 4.53 -13.18 7.56
CA LEU A 54 4.39 -14.36 6.71
C LEU A 54 4.45 -15.62 7.59
N LYS A 55 3.51 -16.55 7.41
CA LYS A 55 3.39 -17.75 8.27
C LYS A 55 4.62 -18.69 8.20
N TYR A 56 5.31 -18.70 7.07
CA TYR A 56 6.43 -19.62 6.79
C TYR A 56 7.72 -18.90 6.38
N SER A 57 7.87 -17.63 6.74
CA SER A 57 9.08 -16.85 6.44
C SER A 57 9.57 -16.13 7.68
N MET A 58 10.89 -15.88 7.72
CA MET A 58 11.51 -15.04 8.75
C MET A 58 11.33 -13.55 8.45
N HIS A 59 10.89 -13.18 7.25
CA HIS A 59 10.66 -11.79 6.89
C HIS A 59 9.29 -11.31 7.39
N SER A 60 9.30 -10.18 8.08
CA SER A 60 8.13 -9.40 8.45
C SER A 60 8.29 -7.96 7.97
N LEU A 61 7.15 -7.30 7.75
CA LEU A 61 7.08 -5.85 7.73
C LEU A 61 6.55 -5.42 9.08
N GLU A 62 7.35 -4.68 9.84
CA GLU A 62 6.90 -4.12 11.11
C GLU A 62 5.90 -2.99 10.89
N SER A 63 4.98 -2.82 11.83
CA SER A 63 4.02 -1.71 11.76
C SER A 63 4.72 -0.37 11.89
N ASN A 64 4.33 0.60 11.07
CA ASN A 64 4.83 1.98 11.12
C ASN A 64 3.67 2.93 11.47
N ARG A 65 3.75 3.52 12.66
CA ARG A 65 2.71 4.40 13.21
C ARG A 65 2.57 5.71 12.44
N ASP A 66 3.67 6.28 11.96
CA ASP A 66 3.67 7.56 11.24
C ASP A 66 2.94 7.41 9.91
N LEU A 67 3.23 6.31 9.19
CA LEU A 67 2.51 5.93 7.98
C LEU A 67 1.03 5.65 8.25
N THR A 68 0.70 5.04 9.38
CA THR A 68 -0.70 4.77 9.77
C THR A 68 -1.48 6.07 9.97
N LEU A 69 -0.88 7.06 10.64
CA LEU A 69 -1.49 8.36 10.89
C LEU A 69 -1.64 9.18 9.60
N ALA A 70 -0.64 9.14 8.71
CA ALA A 70 -0.68 9.83 7.43
C ALA A 70 -1.72 9.24 6.46
N ASN A 71 -2.09 7.96 6.59
CA ASN A 71 -2.87 7.26 5.56
C ASN A 71 -4.29 6.83 6.00
N LEU A 72 -4.89 7.51 6.98
CA LEU A 72 -6.22 7.16 7.54
C LEU A 72 -7.34 7.02 6.49
N LYS A 73 -7.31 7.81 5.41
CA LYS A 73 -8.34 7.78 4.34
C LYS A 73 -8.07 6.72 3.26
N VAL A 74 -6.85 6.18 3.19
CA VAL A 74 -6.46 5.20 2.16
C VAL A 74 -7.30 3.93 2.23
N TYR A 75 -7.79 3.53 3.41
CA TYR A 75 -8.61 2.32 3.53
C TYR A 75 -9.82 2.31 2.59
N ARG A 76 -10.47 3.45 2.37
CA ARG A 76 -11.65 3.55 1.48
C ARG A 76 -11.28 3.50 0.00
N ASN A 77 -10.06 3.91 -0.34
CA ASN A 77 -9.57 4.04 -1.70
C ASN A 77 -8.44 3.05 -2.02
N ARG A 78 -8.31 1.99 -1.21
CA ARG A 78 -7.21 1.02 -1.21
C ARG A 78 -7.07 0.20 -2.50
N PHE A 79 -8.07 0.26 -3.36
CA PHE A 79 -8.11 -0.40 -4.65
C PHE A 79 -7.73 0.53 -5.81
N ILE A 80 -7.34 1.77 -5.50
CA ILE A 80 -7.01 2.79 -6.50
C ILE A 80 -5.54 3.17 -6.31
N PRO A 81 -4.64 2.60 -7.11
CA PRO A 81 -3.21 2.92 -7.07
C PRO A 81 -2.91 4.41 -7.09
N ASP A 82 -3.54 5.13 -8.02
CA ASP A 82 -3.36 6.58 -8.18
C ASP A 82 -3.76 7.37 -6.93
N TYR A 83 -4.69 6.83 -6.12
CA TYR A 83 -5.08 7.48 -4.88
C TYR A 83 -4.03 7.27 -3.80
N TYR A 84 -3.67 6.01 -3.55
CA TYR A 84 -2.86 5.65 -2.40
C TYR A 84 -1.37 5.90 -2.62
N LEU A 85 -0.91 5.90 -3.87
CA LEU A 85 0.46 6.27 -4.25
C LEU A 85 0.69 7.77 -4.35
N ASN A 86 -0.35 8.61 -4.28
CA ASN A 86 -0.20 10.05 -4.30
C ASN A 86 -0.06 10.58 -2.86
N PRO A 87 1.12 11.09 -2.46
CA PRO A 87 1.33 11.64 -1.12
C PRO A 87 0.42 12.83 -0.81
N GLU A 88 -0.04 13.60 -1.79
CA GLU A 88 -0.97 14.73 -1.56
C GLU A 88 -2.33 14.28 -1.00
N ASN A 89 -2.71 13.02 -1.22
CA ASN A 89 -3.93 12.44 -0.66
C ASN A 89 -3.74 11.98 0.79
N TRP A 90 -2.51 11.99 1.30
CA TRP A 90 -2.21 11.59 2.65
C TRP A 90 -2.67 12.67 3.61
N ASN A 91 -3.31 12.25 4.69
CA ASN A 91 -3.84 13.11 5.71
C ASN A 91 -2.70 13.53 6.64
N TYR A 92 -1.94 14.56 6.24
CA TYR A 92 -0.83 15.07 7.05
C TYR A 92 -1.26 15.80 8.33
N GLY A 93 -2.57 15.92 8.59
CA GLY A 93 -3.08 16.60 9.78
C GLY A 93 -2.71 18.08 9.76
N ASN A 94 -3.58 18.91 9.18
CA ASN A 94 -3.68 20.29 9.65
C ASN A 94 -4.37 20.29 11.02
#